data_AF-A0A9E5YV92-F1
#
_entry.id   AF-A0A9E5YV92-F1
#
_cell.length_a   1.000
_cell.length_b   1.000
_cell.length_c   1.000
_cell.angle_alpha   90.00
_cell.angle_beta   90.00
_cell.angle_gamma   90.00
#
_symmetry.space_group_name_H-M   'P 1'
#
loop_
_entity.id
_entity.type
_entity.pdbx_description
1 polymer ?
#
loop_
_entity_poly.entity_id
_entity_poly.type
_entity_poly.pdbx_seq_one_letter_code
_entity_poly.pdbx_strand_id
1 'polypeptide(L)'
;MQPQKLQRLLFIAQAYYSVAFPKRKLMPAIFIADEIGPVEPNIYLSFSQGRPEVDVEIFLPHEVDEFLSSIWRQFGHHSVERLNDITNETLAYKQARSRGDRAEIPLDMMCLSFTRNETGPSVQQVMKPKIMRTQHGKQVVVKTWNPGEKPTRSH
;
A
#
# COMPACT_ATOMS: atom_id res chain seq x y z
N MET A 1 -16.66 -5.68 -9.26
CA MET A 1 -15.18 -5.75 -9.17
C MET A 1 -14.81 -7.19 -8.86
N GLN A 2 -13.85 -7.77 -9.58
CA GLN A 2 -13.44 -9.17 -9.36
C GLN A 2 -12.66 -9.31 -8.04
N PRO A 3 -12.83 -10.40 -7.26
CA PRO A 3 -12.13 -10.58 -5.98
C PRO A 3 -10.60 -10.52 -6.10
N GLN A 4 -10.04 -11.09 -7.16
CA GLN A 4 -8.59 -11.05 -7.40
C GLN A 4 -8.08 -9.61 -7.57
N LYS A 5 -8.78 -8.77 -8.34
CA LYS A 5 -8.45 -7.35 -8.50
C LYS A 5 -8.41 -6.61 -7.16
N LEU A 6 -9.42 -6.87 -6.32
CA LEU A 6 -9.49 -6.30 -4.98
C LEU A 6 -8.27 -6.71 -4.14
N GLN A 7 -7.90 -8.00 -4.15
CA GLN A 7 -6.75 -8.49 -3.39
C GLN A 7 -5.44 -7.80 -3.77
N ARG A 8 -5.20 -7.59 -5.08
CA ARG A 8 -4.00 -6.89 -5.55
C ARG A 8 -3.98 -5.43 -5.10
N LEU A 9 -5.12 -4.74 -5.22
CA LEU A 9 -5.25 -3.35 -4.78
C LEU A 9 -5.09 -3.21 -3.26
N LEU A 10 -5.63 -4.14 -2.47
CA LEU A 10 -5.46 -4.16 -1.02
C LEU A 10 -4.01 -4.39 -0.62
N PHE A 11 -3.33 -5.35 -1.25
CA PHE A 11 -1.91 -5.60 -1.00
C PHE A 11 -1.05 -4.37 -1.30
N ILE A 12 -1.27 -3.75 -2.47
CA ILE A 12 -0.59 -2.51 -2.89
C ILE A 12 -0.88 -1.37 -1.89
N ALA A 13 -2.14 -1.15 -1.55
CA ALA A 13 -2.53 -0.10 -0.61
C ALA A 13 -1.89 -0.28 0.77
N GLN A 14 -1.91 -1.50 1.32
CA GLN A 14 -1.29 -1.82 2.60
C GLN A 14 0.23 -1.59 2.56
N ALA A 15 0.89 -2.00 1.46
CA ALA A 15 2.33 -1.82 1.31
C ALA A 15 2.71 -0.34 1.21
N TYR A 16 2.08 0.43 0.32
CA TYR A 16 2.33 1.87 0.21
C TYR A 16 2.00 2.62 1.50
N TYR A 17 0.95 2.22 2.22
CA TYR A 17 0.61 2.82 3.50
C TYR A 17 1.70 2.56 4.54
N SER A 18 2.28 1.36 4.56
CA SER A 18 3.37 1.02 5.48
C SER A 18 4.66 1.82 5.21
N VAL A 19 4.90 2.22 3.96
CA VAL A 19 6.03 3.10 3.59
C VAL A 19 5.73 4.56 3.93
N ALA A 20 4.51 5.01 3.62
CA ALA A 20 4.01 6.35 3.93
C ALA A 20 3.97 6.65 5.44
N PHE A 21 3.57 5.65 6.22
CA PHE A 21 3.37 5.73 7.66
C PHE A 21 4.12 4.57 8.33
N PRO A 22 5.43 4.72 8.60
CA PRO A 22 6.27 3.64 9.09
C PRO A 22 5.67 2.92 10.30
N LYS A 23 5.68 1.58 10.24
CA LYS A 23 5.13 0.66 11.27
C LYS A 23 3.61 0.76 11.48
N ARG A 24 2.86 1.48 10.65
CA ARG A 24 1.40 1.50 10.70
C ARG A 24 0.79 0.60 9.63
N LYS A 25 -0.33 -0.01 9.96
CA LYS A 25 -1.17 -0.78 9.04
C LYS A 25 -2.31 0.13 8.57
N LEU A 26 -2.66 0.04 7.28
CA LEU A 26 -3.88 0.68 6.75
C LEU A 26 -5.13 0.00 7.35
N MET A 27 -5.11 -1.33 7.36
CA MET A 27 -6.12 -2.17 7.98
C MET A 27 -5.47 -3.34 8.73
N PRO A 28 -6.14 -3.93 9.74
CA PRO A 28 -5.67 -5.13 10.41
C PRO A 28 -5.76 -6.34 9.46
N ALA A 29 -4.78 -6.50 8.58
CA ALA A 29 -4.70 -7.57 7.59
C ALA A 29 -3.46 -8.46 7.80
N ILE A 30 -3.61 -9.71 7.37
CA ILE A 30 -2.54 -10.69 7.16
C ILE A 30 -2.62 -11.13 5.70
N PHE A 31 -1.56 -10.87 4.94
CA PHE A 31 -1.46 -11.33 3.55
C PHE A 31 -0.65 -12.63 3.51
N ILE A 32 -1.03 -13.54 2.62
CA ILE A 32 -0.32 -14.79 2.35
C ILE A 32 0.13 -14.82 0.89
N ALA A 33 1.24 -15.48 0.61
CA ALA A 33 1.70 -15.76 -0.76
C ALA A 33 0.97 -16.99 -1.31
N ASP A 34 -0.20 -16.77 -1.90
CA ASP A 34 -0.97 -17.81 -2.58
C ASP A 34 -0.51 -17.97 -4.04
N GLU A 35 -0.87 -19.08 -4.71
CA GLU A 35 -0.46 -19.36 -6.09
C GLU A 35 -0.97 -18.30 -7.07
N ILE A 36 -2.17 -17.78 -6.82
CA ILE A 36 -2.77 -16.73 -7.66
C ILE A 36 -2.16 -15.35 -7.40
N GLY A 37 -1.28 -15.19 -6.41
CA GLY A 37 -0.67 -13.94 -5.94
C GLY A 37 -0.98 -13.62 -4.46
N PRO A 38 -0.62 -12.44 -3.93
CA PRO A 38 -0.75 -12.14 -2.50
C PRO A 38 -2.20 -11.94 -2.04
N VAL A 39 -2.70 -12.70 -1.08
CA VAL A 39 -4.12 -12.69 -0.70
C VAL A 39 -4.30 -12.42 0.78
N GLU A 40 -5.26 -11.57 1.15
CA GLU A 40 -5.84 -11.55 2.49
C GLU A 40 -6.98 -12.60 2.51
N PRO A 41 -6.83 -13.71 3.26
CA PRO A 41 -7.72 -14.86 3.14
C PRO A 41 -9.19 -14.58 3.48
N ASN A 42 -9.45 -13.74 4.50
CA ASN A 42 -10.80 -13.55 5.03
C ASN A 42 -11.66 -12.71 4.08
N ILE A 43 -11.11 -11.64 3.54
CA ILE A 43 -11.72 -10.78 2.54
C ILE A 43 -11.87 -11.55 1.24
N TYR A 44 -10.87 -12.35 0.84
CA TYR A 44 -11.00 -13.14 -0.38
C TYR A 44 -12.17 -14.13 -0.29
N LEU A 45 -12.28 -14.86 0.82
CA LEU A 45 -13.39 -15.77 1.06
C LEU A 45 -14.74 -15.04 1.13
N SER A 46 -14.79 -13.90 1.82
CA SER A 46 -16.01 -13.11 1.96
C SER A 46 -16.52 -12.58 0.62
N PHE A 47 -15.61 -12.19 -0.29
CA PHE A 47 -15.96 -11.65 -1.61
C PHE A 47 -16.11 -12.74 -2.70
N SER A 48 -15.59 -13.95 -2.49
CA SER A 48 -15.74 -15.04 -3.45
C SER A 48 -17.16 -15.60 -3.49
N GLN A 49 -17.91 -15.45 -2.38
CA GLN A 49 -19.31 -15.82 -2.27
C GLN A 49 -20.28 -14.73 -2.76
N GLY A 50 -19.77 -13.59 -3.23
CA GLY A 50 -20.54 -12.41 -3.60
C GLY A 50 -20.11 -11.18 -2.81
N ARG A 51 -20.73 -10.03 -3.08
CA ARG A 51 -20.49 -8.84 -2.25
C ARG A 51 -21.10 -9.09 -0.87
N PRO A 52 -20.34 -9.07 0.23
CA PRO A 52 -20.91 -9.30 1.56
C PRO A 52 -21.87 -8.17 1.91
N GLU A 53 -22.98 -8.52 2.56
CA GLU A 53 -23.88 -7.57 3.21
C GLU A 53 -23.23 -7.12 4.51
N VAL A 54 -22.68 -5.91 4.50
CA VAL A 54 -22.02 -5.32 5.66
C VAL A 54 -22.62 -3.95 5.87
N ASP A 55 -23.15 -3.71 7.07
CA ASP A 55 -23.46 -2.36 7.53
C ASP A 55 -22.15 -1.65 7.85
N VAL A 56 -21.66 -0.88 6.88
CA VAL A 56 -20.41 -0.14 7.03
C VAL A 56 -20.74 1.28 7.46
N GLU A 57 -20.43 1.65 8.70
CA GLU A 57 -20.23 3.06 9.03
C GLU A 57 -18.96 3.54 8.33
N ILE A 58 -19.12 4.21 7.19
CA ILE A 58 -18.00 4.73 6.40
C ILE A 58 -17.53 6.05 7.04
N PHE A 59 -16.98 5.98 8.25
CA PHE A 59 -16.22 7.10 8.80
C PHE A 59 -14.73 6.85 8.60
N LEU A 60 -14.24 7.18 7.40
CA LEU A 60 -12.81 7.20 7.12
C LEU A 60 -12.24 8.59 7.42
N PRO A 61 -11.11 8.70 8.13
CA PRO A 61 -10.38 9.96 8.21
C PRO A 61 -10.06 10.47 6.81
N HIS A 62 -10.22 11.78 6.57
CA HIS A 62 -10.03 12.38 5.24
C HIS A 62 -8.67 12.02 4.60
N GLU A 63 -7.60 11.98 5.39
CA GLU A 63 -6.26 11.61 4.91
C GLU A 63 -6.20 10.17 4.36
N VAL A 64 -6.97 9.24 4.93
CA VAL A 64 -7.05 7.85 4.47
C VAL A 64 -7.88 7.75 3.19
N ASP A 65 -8.99 8.49 3.09
CA ASP A 65 -9.81 8.55 1.87
C ASP A 65 -9.04 9.12 0.68
N GLU A 66 -8.32 10.23 0.87
CA GLU A 66 -7.45 10.79 -0.17
C GLU A 66 -6.35 9.80 -0.61
N PHE A 67 -5.75 9.09 0.35
CA PHE A 67 -4.73 8.08 0.08
C PHE A 67 -5.30 6.93 -0.77
N LEU A 68 -6.43 6.35 -0.37
CA LEU A 68 -7.09 5.27 -1.09
C LEU A 68 -7.55 5.70 -2.48
N SER A 69 -8.07 6.92 -2.61
CA SER A 69 -8.42 7.53 -3.89
C SER A 69 -7.21 7.68 -4.82
N SER A 70 -6.04 7.98 -4.27
CA SER A 70 -4.79 8.06 -5.04
C SER A 70 -4.33 6.70 -5.55
N ILE A 71 -4.37 5.67 -4.69
CA ILE A 71 -4.12 4.27 -5.08
C ILE A 71 -5.08 3.85 -6.20
N TRP A 72 -6.37 4.15 -6.06
CA TRP A 72 -7.37 3.80 -7.08
C TRP A 72 -7.10 4.51 -8.42
N ARG A 73 -6.73 5.80 -8.40
CA ARG A 73 -6.38 6.54 -9.62
C ARG A 73 -5.16 5.94 -10.33
N GLN A 74 -4.15 5.52 -9.58
CA GLN A 74 -2.91 4.97 -10.14
C GLN A 74 -3.05 3.52 -10.63
N PHE A 75 -3.75 2.67 -9.89
CA PHE A 75 -3.75 1.22 -10.15
C PHE A 75 -5.12 0.67 -10.56
N GLY A 76 -6.20 1.39 -10.30
CA GLY A 76 -7.57 0.93 -10.53
C GLY A 76 -7.92 0.69 -12.00
N HIS A 77 -7.21 1.35 -12.93
CA HIS A 77 -7.40 1.16 -14.36
C HIS A 77 -6.66 -0.08 -14.91
N HIS A 78 -5.71 -0.66 -14.17
CA HIS A 78 -5.00 -1.86 -14.61
C HIS A 78 -5.90 -3.11 -14.64
N SER A 79 -5.57 -4.03 -15.55
CA SER A 79 -6.17 -5.36 -15.58
C SER A 79 -5.70 -6.22 -14.40
N VAL A 80 -6.36 -7.36 -14.17
CA VAL A 80 -5.97 -8.27 -13.09
C VAL A 80 -4.58 -8.86 -13.37
N GLU A 81 -4.31 -9.20 -14.61
CA GLU A 81 -3.04 -9.75 -15.08
C GLU A 81 -1.91 -8.76 -14.82
N ARG A 82 -2.09 -7.50 -15.19
CA ARG A 82 -1.07 -6.46 -14.93
C ARG A 82 -0.84 -6.25 -13.43
N LEU A 83 -1.90 -6.29 -12.62
CA LEU A 83 -1.78 -6.20 -11.18
C LEU A 83 -1.10 -7.43 -10.57
N ASN A 84 -1.35 -8.64 -11.12
CA ASN A 84 -0.64 -9.85 -10.73
C ASN A 84 0.86 -9.69 -10.98
N ASP A 85 1.27 -9.26 -12.17
CA ASP A 85 2.68 -9.01 -12.49
C ASP A 85 3.33 -8.08 -11.47
N ILE A 86 2.70 -6.93 -11.22
CA ILE A 86 3.21 -5.93 -10.26
C ILE A 86 3.40 -6.55 -8.88
N THR A 87 2.39 -7.28 -8.38
CA THR A 87 2.44 -7.82 -7.02
C THR A 87 3.34 -9.04 -6.88
N ASN A 88 3.40 -9.90 -7.90
CA ASN A 88 4.18 -11.13 -7.89
C ASN A 88 5.67 -10.86 -8.13
N GLU A 89 6.01 -9.74 -8.78
CA GLU A 89 7.39 -9.31 -8.93
C GLU A 89 8.01 -8.73 -7.66
N THR A 90 7.20 -8.43 -6.64
CA THR A 90 7.69 -7.89 -5.37
C THR A 90 8.60 -8.88 -4.64
N LEU A 91 9.66 -8.36 -4.01
CA LEU A 91 10.53 -9.15 -3.14
C LEU A 91 9.75 -9.78 -1.99
N ALA A 92 8.76 -9.06 -1.46
CA ALA A 92 7.92 -9.56 -0.38
C ALA A 92 7.14 -10.82 -0.76
N TYR A 93 6.49 -10.81 -1.94
CA TYR A 93 5.79 -11.99 -2.43
C TYR A 93 6.75 -13.14 -2.74
N LYS A 94 7.84 -12.87 -3.48
CA LYS A 94 8.82 -13.91 -3.87
C LYS A 94 9.45 -14.60 -2.66
N GLN A 95 9.85 -13.84 -1.64
CA GLN A 95 10.43 -14.39 -0.41
C GLN A 95 9.41 -15.13 0.46
N ALA A 96 8.15 -14.73 0.46
CA ALA A 96 7.11 -15.51 1.12
C ALA A 96 6.83 -16.82 0.36
N ARG A 97 6.68 -16.75 -0.96
CA ARG A 97 6.43 -17.92 -1.81
C ARG A 97 7.53 -18.98 -1.70
N SER A 98 8.79 -18.58 -1.53
CA SER A 98 9.92 -19.51 -1.34
C SER A 98 9.96 -20.17 0.05
N ARG A 99 9.32 -19.59 1.07
CA ARG A 99 9.23 -20.17 2.42
C ARG A 99 8.15 -21.25 2.52
N GLY A 100 7.19 -21.26 1.60
CA GLY A 100 6.16 -22.28 1.52
C GLY A 100 4.88 -21.78 0.85
N ASP A 101 3.99 -22.72 0.53
CA ASP A 101 2.64 -22.40 0.07
C ASP A 101 1.90 -21.62 1.15
N ARG A 102 1.25 -20.52 0.75
CA ARG A 102 0.41 -19.70 1.64
C ARG A 102 1.16 -19.14 2.86
N ALA A 103 2.48 -19.01 2.78
CA ALA A 103 3.27 -18.38 3.82
C ALA A 103 2.86 -16.92 4.02
N GLU A 104 2.82 -16.46 5.27
CA GLU A 104 2.54 -15.06 5.60
C GLU A 104 3.57 -14.12 4.98
N ILE A 105 3.09 -12.97 4.49
CA ILE A 105 3.88 -11.84 4.01
C ILE A 105 3.90 -10.78 5.12
N PRO A 106 5.00 -10.66 5.88
CA PRO A 106 5.10 -9.70 6.97
C PRO A 106 5.04 -8.24 6.48
N LEU A 107 4.47 -7.34 7.30
CA LEU A 107 4.29 -5.93 6.94
C LEU A 107 5.63 -5.21 6.68
N ASP A 108 6.66 -5.51 7.47
CA ASP A 108 8.01 -4.97 7.30
C ASP A 108 8.62 -5.41 5.96
N MET A 109 8.37 -6.65 5.55
CA MET A 109 8.79 -7.16 4.24
C MET A 109 8.07 -6.44 3.09
N MET A 110 6.76 -6.18 3.23
CA MET A 110 6.00 -5.34 2.27
C MET A 110 6.60 -3.93 2.19
N CYS A 111 6.84 -3.29 3.34
CA CYS A 111 7.43 -1.95 3.43
C CYS A 111 8.79 -1.88 2.73
N LEU A 112 9.68 -2.84 3.02
CA LEU A 112 11.01 -2.92 2.41
C LEU A 112 10.92 -3.12 0.89
N SER A 113 10.03 -4.01 0.44
CA SER A 113 9.87 -4.29 -0.99
C SER A 113 9.39 -3.07 -1.76
N PHE A 114 8.50 -2.25 -1.20
CA PHE A 114 7.96 -1.05 -1.88
C PHE A 114 8.83 0.19 -1.69
N THR A 115 9.69 0.23 -0.67
CA THR A 115 10.72 1.27 -0.51
C THR A 115 11.83 1.11 -1.56
N ARG A 116 12.19 -0.13 -1.87
CA ARG A 116 13.25 -0.48 -2.84
C ARG A 116 12.75 -0.63 -4.27
N ASN A 117 11.44 -0.55 -4.50
CA ASN A 117 10.87 -0.90 -5.79
C ASN A 117 11.15 0.20 -6.83
N GLU A 118 11.91 -0.13 -7.87
CA GLU A 118 12.23 0.76 -9.00
C GLU A 118 11.11 0.79 -10.05
N THR A 119 10.16 -0.15 -10.00
CA THR A 119 9.15 -0.36 -11.08
C THR A 119 7.76 0.21 -10.78
N GLY A 120 7.50 0.63 -9.53
CA GLY A 120 6.22 1.23 -9.11
C GLY A 120 6.31 2.76 -8.97
N PRO A 121 5.17 3.46 -8.98
CA PRO A 121 5.14 4.89 -8.69
C PRO A 121 5.75 5.17 -7.30
N SER A 122 6.42 6.31 -7.17
CA SER A 122 7.03 6.68 -5.89
C SER A 122 5.95 6.96 -4.84
N VAL A 123 6.28 6.80 -3.56
CA VAL A 123 5.36 7.09 -2.46
C VAL A 123 4.88 8.55 -2.51
N GLN A 124 5.72 9.48 -2.99
CA GLN A 124 5.34 10.89 -3.16
C GLN A 124 4.35 11.12 -4.31
N GLN A 125 4.22 10.19 -5.27
CA GLN A 125 3.17 10.25 -6.28
C GLN A 125 1.84 9.75 -5.72
N VAL A 126 1.89 8.81 -4.77
CA VAL A 126 0.72 8.22 -4.10
C VAL A 126 0.18 9.15 -3.02
N MET A 127 1.03 9.87 -2.29
CA MET A 127 0.62 10.86 -1.30
C MET A 127 0.75 12.27 -1.85
N LYS A 128 -0.29 13.11 -1.70
CA LYS A 128 -0.07 14.55 -1.82
C LYS A 128 0.85 14.99 -0.67
N PRO A 129 1.95 15.71 -0.93
CA PRO A 129 2.75 16.27 0.15
C PRO A 129 1.85 17.18 0.99
N LYS A 130 1.84 16.99 2.32
CA LYS A 130 1.14 17.89 3.22
C LYS A 130 1.82 19.26 3.13
N ILE A 131 1.13 20.23 2.54
CA ILE A 131 1.62 21.60 2.42
C ILE A 131 1.20 22.34 3.70
N MET A 132 2.14 22.64 4.59
CA MET A 132 1.90 23.54 5.71
C MET A 132 2.24 24.97 5.31
N ARG A 133 1.54 25.93 5.90
CA ARG A 133 2.01 27.32 5.93
C ARG A 133 2.82 27.53 7.20
N THR A 134 4.04 28.05 7.07
CA THR A 134 4.81 28.49 8.23
C THR A 134 4.16 29.72 8.86
N GLN A 135 4.55 30.08 10.08
CA GLN A 135 4.08 31.30 10.75
C GLN A 135 4.33 32.59 9.92
N HIS A 136 5.25 32.53 8.95
CA HIS A 136 5.59 33.62 8.04
C HIS A 136 4.88 33.50 6.66
N GLY A 137 3.86 32.65 6.54
CA GLY A 137 3.05 32.49 5.33
C GLY A 137 3.67 31.69 4.19
N LYS A 138 4.92 31.20 4.34
CA LYS A 138 5.59 30.40 3.32
C LYS A 138 4.99 28.99 3.27
N GLN A 139 4.61 28.54 2.07
CA GLN A 139 4.20 27.16 1.84
C GLN A 139 5.42 26.24 1.95
N VAL A 140 5.33 25.22 2.79
CA VAL A 140 6.38 24.22 3.01
C VAL A 140 5.80 22.81 2.89
N VAL A 141 6.49 21.94 2.14
CA VAL A 141 6.21 20.51 2.13
C VAL A 141 6.66 19.92 3.45
N VAL A 142 5.74 19.36 4.23
CA VAL A 142 6.06 18.69 5.49
C VAL A 142 6.86 17.43 5.18
N LYS A 143 8.15 17.45 5.50
CA LYS A 143 8.98 16.25 5.58
C LYS A 143 8.84 15.67 6.99
N THR A 144 8.40 14.42 7.10
CA THR A 144 8.45 13.67 8.37
C THR A 144 9.92 13.59 8.80
N TRP A 145 10.22 14.08 10.01
CA TRP A 145 11.58 14.13 10.54
C TRP A 145 12.17 12.72 10.65
N ASN A 146 13.30 12.49 9.98
CA ASN A 146 14.04 11.24 10.00
C ASN A 146 15.40 11.51 10.69
N PRO A 147 15.67 10.98 11.89
CA PRO A 147 16.95 11.18 12.56
C PRO A 147 18.05 10.41 11.82
N GLY A 148 18.71 11.07 10.86
CA GLY A 148 19.83 10.48 10.11
C GLY A 148 20.34 11.31 8.94
N GLU A 149 19.49 12.16 8.35
CA GLU A 149 19.95 13.06 7.28
C GLU A 149 20.50 14.36 7.88
N LYS A 150 21.83 14.47 7.97
CA LYS A 150 22.46 15.78 8.19
C LYS A 150 22.14 16.67 6.97
N PRO A 151 21.55 17.87 7.16
CA PRO A 151 21.32 18.77 6.03
C PRO A 151 22.67 19.29 5.53
N THR A 152 23.03 18.92 4.29
CA THR A 152 24.15 19.52 3.57
C THR A 152 23.82 20.99 3.32
N ARG A 153 24.57 21.91 3.94
CA ARG A 153 24.49 23.34 3.65
C ARG A 153 25.09 23.58 2.27
N SER A 154 24.27 23.99 1.30
CA SER A 154 24.75 24.64 0.08
C SER A 154 24.95 26.13 0.38
N HIS A 155 26.18 26.61 0.22
CA HIS A 155 26.56 28.02 0.21
C HIS A 155 25.99 28.75 -1.02
#